data_AF-A0A835R410-F1
#
_entry.id   AF-A0A835R410-F1
#
_cell.length_a   1.000
_cell.length_b   1.000
_cell.length_c   1.000
_cell.angle_alpha   90.00
_cell.angle_beta   90.00
_cell.angle_gamma   90.00
#
_symmetry.space_group_name_H-M   'P 1'
#
loop_
_entity.id
_entity.type
_entity.pdbx_description
1 polymer ?
#
loop_
_entity_poly.entity_id
_entity_poly.type
_entity_poly.pdbx_seq_one_letter_code
_entity_poly.pdbx_strand_id
1 'polypeptide(L)'
;MLNNIGRVNWELYALIGGIWEVDNQCVEEGQSLSIKESWMLNYVNNLCVNSWQQVKRYIDLYSATSVIGLPAEDLHHIKDMYTQAQDNWSDMIKLAYTSENVKHNEINDNLSSIIERQIDAYSKFLESVAKLARSTWTEFNLKLMVVGVFIMLASLCAHLFAIGRVDGLYRSYYPFRGSYSFRTYAVLLLAAVRAFSFLSNSYILSEGRVASFLLGTSGILNLWFSFGTGKIVSENFVFLVLNITIRFGIDSGMSKETIGRESPMVDFFSSLGIGNWSLFLGLLEALLILAWSLLVILLYMHALRRSVLQWNLLSICLFFYTGHWCTFDGLRYAAAFIGFEQFNIVRQGILLTIDTFGVSHIIPILTLPFLVIWKRFNTQKNIPESLLYHNLSQTFLMYGLITALATTMTVICVAIQRRHLMVWGLFAPKYVFDVLGLLLTDFFICLASLFYF
;
A
#
# COMPACT_ATOMS: atom_id res chain seq x y z
N MET A 1 7.02 5.27 14.35
CA MET A 1 8.43 4.93 14.63
C MET A 1 9.44 6.01 14.20
N LEU A 2 9.05 7.07 13.45
CA LEU A 2 9.89 8.27 13.24
C LEU A 2 10.09 9.15 14.50
N ASN A 3 9.50 8.79 15.65
CA ASN A 3 9.67 9.52 16.90
C ASN A 3 11.02 9.25 17.60
N ASN A 4 11.75 8.19 17.24
CA ASN A 4 13.00 7.76 17.87
C ASN A 4 14.11 7.50 16.83
N ILE A 5 14.37 8.44 15.93
CA ILE A 5 15.59 8.33 15.10
C ILE A 5 16.80 8.48 16.05
N GLY A 6 17.55 7.39 16.23
CA GLY A 6 18.77 7.36 17.05
C GLY A 6 18.58 7.51 18.57
N ARG A 7 17.37 7.82 19.04
CA ARG A 7 17.10 8.03 20.48
C ARG A 7 17.07 6.69 21.21
N VAL A 8 18.10 6.42 22.00
CA VAL A 8 18.11 5.34 22.98
C VAL A 8 17.22 5.79 24.15
N ASN A 9 16.15 5.05 24.46
CA ASN A 9 15.33 5.39 25.63
C ASN A 9 16.09 5.00 26.89
N TRP A 10 16.39 5.96 27.75
CA TRP A 10 17.10 5.75 29.01
C TRP A 10 16.33 4.79 29.94
N GLU A 11 14.99 4.83 29.95
CA GLU A 11 14.15 3.94 30.77
C GLU A 11 14.29 2.47 30.32
N LEU A 12 14.24 2.24 29.00
CA LEU A 12 14.36 0.90 28.42
C LEU A 12 15.79 0.36 28.60
N TYR A 13 16.78 1.24 28.50
CA TYR A 13 18.18 0.91 28.71
C TYR A 13 18.48 0.58 30.19
N ALA A 14 17.88 1.32 31.13
CA ALA A 14 17.96 1.04 32.58
C ALA A 14 17.26 -0.27 32.97
N LEU A 15 16.12 -0.59 32.34
CA LEU A 15 15.38 -1.85 32.50
C LEU A 15 16.22 -3.07 32.08
N ILE A 16 16.87 -3.01 30.91
CA ILE A 16 17.73 -4.10 30.41
C ILE A 16 18.99 -4.23 31.27
N GLY A 17 19.48 -3.12 31.84
CA GLY A 17 20.62 -3.10 32.74
C GLY A 17 20.34 -3.60 34.16
N GLY A 18 19.09 -3.93 34.53
CA GLY A 18 18.72 -4.46 35.85
C GLY A 18 18.76 -3.44 37.00
N ILE A 19 18.87 -2.14 36.70
CA ILE A 19 19.12 -1.10 37.73
C ILE A 19 17.84 -0.62 38.41
N TRP A 20 16.68 -0.77 37.76
CA TRP A 20 15.40 -0.43 38.39
C TRP A 20 15.13 -1.30 39.64
N GLU A 21 15.66 -2.53 39.71
CA GLU A 21 15.52 -3.38 40.90
C GLU A 21 16.47 -2.97 42.05
N VAL A 22 17.54 -2.23 41.76
CA VAL A 22 18.57 -1.83 42.74
C VAL A 22 18.07 -0.70 43.66
N ASP A 23 17.18 0.17 43.19
CA ASP A 23 16.56 1.22 44.02
C ASP A 23 15.62 0.67 45.13
N ASN A 24 15.24 -0.62 45.05
CA ASN A 24 14.32 -1.26 46.00
C ASN A 24 14.99 -2.22 47.00
N GLN A 25 16.30 -2.47 46.89
CA GLN A 25 17.03 -3.30 47.85
C GLN A 25 18.04 -2.43 48.61
N CYS A 26 18.09 -2.57 49.94
CA CYS A 26 19.05 -1.89 50.81
C CYS A 26 20.50 -2.28 50.47
N VAL A 27 21.07 -1.63 49.47
CA VAL A 27 22.49 -1.64 49.14
C VAL A 27 23.14 -0.44 49.81
N GLU A 28 24.34 -0.60 50.37
CA GLU A 28 25.13 0.48 50.98
C GLU A 28 25.22 1.70 50.03
N GLU A 29 24.97 2.92 50.55
CA GLU A 29 24.92 4.19 49.79
C GLU A 29 26.13 4.44 48.87
N GLY A 30 27.30 3.87 49.19
CA GLY A 30 28.50 3.97 48.36
C GLY A 30 28.54 3.02 47.16
N GLN A 31 27.90 1.86 47.23
CA GLN A 31 27.85 0.89 46.13
C GLN A 31 26.76 1.23 45.11
N SER A 32 25.62 1.77 45.56
CA SER A 32 24.56 2.23 44.66
C SER A 32 25.00 3.40 43.78
N LEU A 33 25.82 4.32 44.32
CA LEU A 33 26.37 5.46 43.56
C LEU A 33 27.32 5.01 42.44
N SER A 34 28.22 4.06 42.71
CA SER A 34 29.19 3.58 41.69
C SER A 34 28.54 2.76 40.58
N ILE A 35 27.48 2.00 40.89
CA ILE A 35 26.68 1.27 39.89
C ILE A 35 25.94 2.26 38.97
N LYS A 36 25.37 3.33 39.53
CA LYS A 36 24.68 4.37 38.76
C LYS A 36 25.65 5.11 37.83
N GLU A 37 26.83 5.49 38.30
CA GLU A 37 27.87 6.16 37.49
C GLU A 37 28.36 5.27 36.35
N SER A 38 28.65 3.99 36.62
CA SER A 38 29.05 3.00 35.61
C SER A 38 27.97 2.83 34.53
N TRP A 39 26.70 2.80 34.93
CA TRP A 39 25.59 2.74 33.99
C TRP A 39 25.46 4.00 33.13
N MET A 40 25.52 5.18 33.76
CA MET A 40 25.43 6.45 33.02
C MET A 40 26.55 6.54 31.99
N LEU A 41 27.77 6.14 32.35
CA LEU A 41 28.91 6.10 31.44
C LEU A 41 28.69 5.15 30.25
N ASN A 42 28.18 3.94 30.50
CA ASN A 42 27.85 2.97 29.44
C ASN A 42 26.73 3.49 28.51
N TYR A 43 25.74 4.17 29.08
CA TYR A 43 24.68 4.81 28.32
C TYR A 43 25.21 5.92 27.41
N VAL A 44 26.09 6.80 27.93
CA VAL A 44 26.71 7.87 27.12
C VAL A 44 27.58 7.28 26.02
N ASN A 45 28.34 6.22 26.29
CA ASN A 45 29.13 5.55 25.28
C ASN A 45 28.25 5.00 24.15
N ASN A 46 27.12 4.37 24.49
CA ASN A 46 26.15 3.90 23.50
C ASN A 46 25.49 5.04 22.70
N LEU A 47 25.16 6.16 23.35
CA LEU A 47 24.67 7.36 22.67
C LEU A 47 25.72 7.94 21.71
N CYS A 48 26.99 7.98 22.12
CA CYS A 48 28.11 8.43 21.28
C CYS A 48 28.26 7.54 20.05
N VAL A 49 28.27 6.21 20.25
CA VAL A 49 28.35 5.21 19.16
C VAL A 49 27.17 5.35 18.20
N ASN A 50 25.94 5.46 18.70
CA ASN A 50 24.75 5.64 17.87
C ASN A 50 24.83 6.95 17.06
N SER A 51 25.12 8.06 17.74
CA SER A 51 25.20 9.40 17.14
C SER A 51 26.25 9.47 16.03
N TRP A 52 27.41 8.83 16.23
CA TRP A 52 28.48 8.78 15.23
C TRP A 52 28.22 7.75 14.13
N GLN A 53 28.13 6.46 14.50
CA GLN A 53 28.16 5.36 13.54
C GLN A 53 26.89 5.29 12.69
N GLN A 54 25.74 5.65 13.27
CA GLN A 54 24.45 5.57 12.58
C GLN A 54 24.04 6.94 12.04
N VAL A 55 23.88 7.93 12.92
CA VAL A 55 23.19 9.17 12.54
C VAL A 55 24.08 10.11 11.72
N LYS A 56 25.25 10.48 12.23
CA LYS A 56 26.16 11.41 11.53
C LYS A 56 26.63 10.84 10.20
N ARG A 57 27.11 9.60 10.18
CA ARG A 57 27.53 8.93 8.95
C ARG A 57 26.42 8.87 7.89
N TYR A 58 25.18 8.60 8.31
CA TYR A 58 24.05 8.57 7.40
C TYR A 58 23.73 9.96 6.82
N ILE A 59 23.72 11.00 7.66
CA ILE A 59 23.48 12.38 7.20
C ILE A 59 24.58 12.85 6.25
N ASP A 60 25.85 12.57 6.55
CA ASP A 60 26.98 12.91 5.69
C ASP A 60 26.86 12.19 4.34
N LEU A 61 26.58 10.88 4.35
CA LEU A 61 26.37 10.10 3.12
C LEU A 61 25.16 10.61 2.31
N TYR A 62 24.05 10.90 2.98
CA TYR A 62 22.84 11.43 2.34
C TYR A 62 23.10 12.80 1.72
N SER A 63 23.81 13.69 2.43
CA SER A 63 24.18 15.01 1.91
C SER A 63 25.08 14.92 0.68
N ALA A 64 25.97 13.92 0.63
CA ALA A 64 26.87 13.71 -0.50
C ALA A 64 26.19 13.04 -1.72
N THR A 65 25.13 12.26 -1.51
CA THR A 65 24.49 11.44 -2.55
C THR A 65 23.15 11.99 -3.05
N SER A 66 22.45 12.80 -2.25
CA SER A 66 21.11 13.28 -2.59
C SER A 66 21.12 14.45 -3.56
N VAL A 67 20.18 14.43 -4.52
CA VAL A 67 20.01 15.47 -5.55
C VAL A 67 19.37 16.75 -4.98
N ILE A 68 18.52 16.60 -3.95
CA ILE A 68 17.79 17.71 -3.31
C ILE A 68 18.62 18.36 -2.19
N GLY A 69 19.54 17.60 -1.57
CA GLY A 69 20.43 18.09 -0.52
C GLY A 69 19.74 18.46 0.81
N LEU A 70 20.56 18.72 1.83
CA LEU A 70 20.13 19.34 3.08
C LEU A 70 20.54 20.83 3.08
N PRO A 71 19.81 21.74 3.73
CA PRO A 71 20.21 23.13 3.87
C PRO A 71 21.61 23.25 4.47
N ALA A 72 22.49 24.02 3.84
CA ALA A 72 23.89 24.15 4.27
C ALA A 72 24.02 24.73 5.68
N GLU A 73 23.18 25.71 6.04
CA GLU A 73 23.16 26.35 7.36
C GLU A 73 22.82 25.35 8.47
N ASP A 74 21.79 24.52 8.28
CA ASP A 74 21.39 23.49 9.25
C ASP A 74 22.42 22.37 9.35
N LEU A 75 23.09 22.02 8.24
CA LEU A 75 24.16 21.03 8.21
C LEU A 75 25.39 21.52 8.99
N HIS A 76 25.76 22.81 8.86
CA HIS A 76 26.80 23.43 9.66
C HIS A 76 26.44 23.44 11.14
N HIS A 77 25.23 23.87 11.49
CA HIS A 77 24.76 23.88 12.88
C HIS A 77 24.78 22.46 13.52
N ILE A 78 24.33 21.44 12.79
CA ILE A 78 24.37 20.04 13.26
C ILE A 78 25.80 19.55 13.43
N LYS A 79 26.70 19.91 12.51
CA LYS A 79 28.11 19.57 12.60
C LYS A 79 28.76 20.22 13.82
N ASP A 80 28.47 21.48 14.09
CA ASP A 80 29.03 22.25 15.21
C ASP A 80 28.55 21.69 16.56
N MET A 81 27.27 21.35 16.70
CA MET A 81 26.76 20.70 17.91
C MET A 81 27.42 19.34 18.14
N TYR A 82 27.65 18.58 17.07
CA TYR A 82 28.34 17.29 17.18
C TYR A 82 29.79 17.46 17.59
N THR A 83 30.53 18.40 16.99
CA THR A 83 31.93 18.65 17.35
C THR A 83 32.02 19.13 18.80
N GLN A 84 31.12 20.01 19.24
CA GLN A 84 31.05 20.44 20.63
C GLN A 84 30.80 19.28 21.60
N ALA A 85 29.88 18.36 21.26
CA ALA A 85 29.65 17.17 22.06
C ALA A 85 30.86 16.22 22.07
N GLN A 86 31.54 16.06 20.93
CA GLN A 86 32.72 15.21 20.82
C GLN A 86 33.93 15.75 21.59
N ASP A 87 34.17 17.07 21.52
CA ASP A 87 35.27 17.73 22.22
C ASP A 87 35.08 17.60 23.74
N ASN A 88 33.86 17.88 24.23
CA ASN A 88 33.48 17.69 25.63
C ASN A 88 33.71 16.23 26.11
N TRP A 89 33.38 15.24 25.28
CA TRP A 89 33.61 13.82 25.60
C TRP A 89 35.10 13.48 25.65
N SER A 90 35.89 13.99 24.71
CA SER A 90 37.34 13.76 24.68
C SER A 90 38.03 14.35 25.90
N ASP A 91 37.59 15.52 26.36
CA ASP A 91 38.13 16.18 27.54
C ASP A 91 37.67 15.49 28.84
N MET A 92 36.44 14.98 28.89
CA MET A 92 35.97 14.13 29.99
C MET A 92 36.80 12.86 30.12
N ILE A 93 37.06 12.15 29.00
CA ILE A 93 37.90 10.95 29.01
C ILE A 93 39.32 11.28 29.51
N LYS A 94 39.92 12.39 29.04
CA LYS A 94 41.23 12.84 29.54
C LYS A 94 41.20 13.10 31.04
N LEU A 95 40.17 13.78 31.55
CA LEU A 95 39.99 14.04 32.98
C LEU A 95 39.84 12.76 33.79
N ALA A 96 39.05 11.79 33.32
CA ALA A 96 38.85 10.50 33.97
C ALA A 96 40.14 9.65 34.04
N TYR A 97 40.97 9.66 32.99
CA TYR A 97 42.28 9.01 33.02
C TYR A 97 43.30 9.74 33.91
N THR A 98 43.12 11.04 34.15
CA THR A 98 44.03 11.83 35.00
C THR A 98 43.63 11.76 36.49
N SER A 99 42.38 11.39 36.80
CA SER A 99 41.83 11.37 38.17
C SER A 99 42.06 10.06 38.95
N GLU A 100 42.81 9.09 38.43
CA GLU A 100 43.16 7.85 39.15
C GLU A 100 43.98 8.06 40.45
N ASN A 101 44.34 9.31 40.81
CA ASN A 101 45.19 9.62 41.97
C ASN A 101 44.63 10.60 43.02
N VAL A 102 43.33 10.97 43.04
CA VAL A 102 42.79 11.93 44.04
C VAL A 102 41.38 11.55 44.57
N LYS A 103 41.13 11.91 45.85
CA LYS A 103 40.00 11.56 46.75
C LYS A 103 38.58 11.51 46.14
N HIS A 104 37.83 10.47 46.52
CA HIS A 104 36.58 9.99 45.92
C HIS A 104 35.29 10.82 46.11
N ASN A 105 35.16 11.73 47.09
CA ASN A 105 33.80 12.23 47.44
C ASN A 105 33.39 13.57 46.78
N GLU A 106 34.31 14.51 46.49
CA GLU A 106 33.97 15.76 45.77
C GLU A 106 34.00 15.58 44.24
N ILE A 107 34.64 14.52 43.75
CA ILE A 107 34.79 14.22 42.32
C ILE A 107 33.50 13.59 41.77
N ASN A 108 32.77 12.81 42.58
CA ASN A 108 31.58 12.07 42.14
C ASN A 108 30.39 12.96 41.76
N ASP A 109 30.10 14.02 42.54
CA ASP A 109 29.04 14.98 42.19
C ASP A 109 29.35 15.77 40.91
N ASN A 110 30.63 16.07 40.71
CA ASN A 110 31.11 16.76 39.51
C ASN A 110 31.07 15.83 38.28
N LEU A 111 31.41 14.55 38.45
CA LEU A 111 31.37 13.56 37.39
C LEU A 111 29.94 13.26 36.93
N SER A 112 29.00 13.07 37.87
CA SER A 112 27.58 12.86 37.57
C SER A 112 27.00 14.01 36.74
N SER A 113 27.24 15.25 37.17
CA SER A 113 26.77 16.44 36.43
C SER A 113 27.44 16.63 35.06
N ILE A 114 28.71 16.24 34.91
CA ILE A 114 29.41 16.23 33.61
C ILE A 114 28.79 15.18 32.67
N ILE A 115 28.47 13.99 33.17
CA ILE A 115 27.86 12.92 32.38
C ILE A 115 26.43 13.33 31.95
N GLU A 116 25.64 13.94 32.82
CA GLU A 116 24.32 14.49 32.46
C GLU A 116 24.40 15.54 31.36
N ARG A 117 25.36 16.47 31.45
CA ARG A 117 25.60 17.49 30.42
C ARG A 117 25.94 16.86 29.07
N GLN A 118 26.66 15.74 29.09
CA GLN A 118 27.02 15.01 27.87
C GLN A 118 25.82 14.26 27.26
N ILE A 119 24.98 13.66 28.10
CA ILE A 119 23.71 13.04 27.67
C ILE A 119 22.83 14.09 27.01
N ASP A 120 22.71 15.28 27.62
CA ASP A 120 21.93 16.39 27.09
C ASP A 120 22.49 16.88 25.74
N ALA A 121 23.81 17.00 25.61
CA ALA A 121 24.46 17.40 24.35
C ALA A 121 24.16 16.42 23.19
N TYR A 122 24.35 15.11 23.40
CA TYR A 122 24.02 14.11 22.37
C TYR A 122 22.51 14.02 22.10
N SER A 123 21.67 14.18 23.13
CA SER A 123 20.23 14.18 22.97
C SER A 123 19.74 15.37 22.13
N LYS A 124 20.29 16.57 22.37
CA LYS A 124 20.01 17.79 21.58
C LYS A 124 20.47 17.65 20.14
N PHE A 125 21.63 17.02 19.92
CA PHE A 125 22.11 16.69 18.58
C PHE A 125 21.11 15.78 17.85
N LEU A 126 20.74 14.64 18.45
CA LEU A 126 19.79 13.69 17.86
C LEU A 126 18.42 14.31 17.61
N GLU A 127 17.94 15.14 18.52
CA GLU A 127 16.67 15.86 18.36
C GLU A 127 16.73 16.84 17.19
N SER A 128 17.82 17.57 17.03
CA SER A 128 18.02 18.54 15.94
C SER A 128 18.14 17.85 14.59
N VAL A 129 18.88 16.73 14.51
CA VAL A 129 18.94 15.90 13.29
C VAL A 129 17.56 15.33 12.96
N ALA A 130 16.80 14.86 13.94
CA ALA A 130 15.45 14.37 13.72
C ALA A 130 14.50 15.48 13.25
N LYS A 131 14.64 16.72 13.75
CA LYS A 131 13.88 17.89 13.26
C LYS A 131 14.25 18.24 11.83
N LEU A 132 15.55 18.29 11.51
CA LEU A 132 16.02 18.55 10.15
C LEU A 132 15.51 17.47 9.19
N ALA A 133 15.71 16.20 9.54
CA ALA A 133 15.23 15.08 8.75
C ALA A 133 13.72 15.16 8.49
N ARG A 134 12.91 15.59 9.46
CA ARG A 134 11.46 15.79 9.27
C ARG A 134 11.10 17.00 8.40
N SER A 135 11.90 18.07 8.41
CA SER A 135 11.64 19.24 7.57
C SER A 135 12.08 19.00 6.12
N THR A 136 13.13 18.22 5.91
CA THR A 136 13.71 17.96 4.59
C THR A 136 13.14 16.73 3.92
N TRP A 137 12.89 15.64 4.67
CA TRP A 137 12.25 14.47 4.09
C TRP A 137 10.76 14.72 3.95
N THR A 138 10.25 14.40 2.77
CA THR A 138 8.87 14.63 2.40
C THR A 138 7.94 13.90 3.37
N GLU A 139 7.23 14.67 4.21
CA GLU A 139 6.00 14.23 4.85
C GLU A 139 4.81 14.74 4.01
N PHE A 140 3.72 13.99 3.99
CA PHE A 140 2.48 14.50 3.39
C PHE A 140 2.02 15.76 4.12
N ASN A 141 1.77 16.83 3.38
CA ASN A 141 1.25 18.07 3.95
C ASN A 141 -0.15 17.84 4.51
N LEU A 142 -0.28 17.96 5.84
CA LEU A 142 -1.52 17.70 6.57
C LEU A 142 -2.70 18.55 6.05
N LYS A 143 -2.46 19.83 5.74
CA LYS A 143 -3.54 20.73 5.28
C LYS A 143 -4.09 20.24 3.96
N LEU A 144 -3.22 19.97 2.97
CA LEU A 144 -3.63 19.48 1.65
C LEU A 144 -4.31 18.10 1.73
N MET A 145 -3.81 17.22 2.59
CA MET A 145 -4.38 15.90 2.81
C MET A 145 -5.79 15.97 3.42
N VAL A 146 -6.01 16.86 4.40
CA VAL A 146 -7.34 17.11 4.97
C VAL A 146 -8.29 17.65 3.90
N VAL A 147 -7.85 18.62 3.08
CA VAL A 147 -8.64 19.09 1.94
C VAL A 147 -8.98 17.94 0.98
N GLY A 148 -8.01 17.09 0.66
CA GLY A 148 -8.22 15.91 -0.19
C GLY A 148 -9.28 14.95 0.38
N VAL A 149 -9.25 14.66 1.68
CA VAL A 149 -10.27 13.83 2.35
C VAL A 149 -11.66 14.48 2.24
N PHE A 150 -11.77 15.80 2.44
CA PHE A 150 -13.04 16.50 2.26
C PHE A 150 -13.56 16.43 0.83
N ILE A 151 -12.70 16.59 -0.18
CA ILE A 151 -13.06 16.45 -1.59
C ILE A 151 -13.57 15.02 -1.87
N MET A 152 -12.88 14.00 -1.36
CA MET A 152 -13.28 12.60 -1.53
C MET A 152 -14.63 12.29 -0.87
N LEU A 153 -14.88 12.81 0.33
CA LEU A 153 -16.18 12.68 1.01
C LEU A 153 -17.29 13.40 0.24
N ALA A 154 -17.03 14.60 -0.28
CA ALA A 154 -17.98 15.32 -1.13
C ALA A 154 -18.30 14.54 -2.42
N SER A 155 -17.30 13.92 -3.05
CA SER A 155 -17.47 13.06 -4.22
C SER A 155 -18.35 11.84 -3.91
N LEU A 156 -18.17 11.18 -2.75
CA LEU A 156 -19.05 10.09 -2.32
C LEU A 156 -20.49 10.55 -2.14
N CYS A 157 -20.71 11.70 -1.50
CA CYS A 157 -22.04 12.28 -1.35
C CYS A 157 -22.68 12.58 -2.72
N ALA A 158 -21.91 13.09 -3.68
CA ALA A 158 -22.38 13.33 -5.04
C ALA A 158 -22.76 12.02 -5.76
N HIS A 159 -21.97 10.95 -5.62
CA HIS A 159 -22.30 9.63 -6.17
C HIS A 159 -23.59 9.06 -5.58
N LEU A 160 -23.74 9.11 -4.25
CA LEU A 160 -24.95 8.65 -3.56
C LEU A 160 -26.18 9.46 -3.97
N PHE A 161 -26.03 10.78 -4.12
CA PHE A 161 -27.08 11.66 -4.62
C PHE A 161 -27.46 11.32 -6.06
N ALA A 162 -26.49 11.13 -6.96
CA ALA A 162 -26.74 10.77 -8.35
C ALA A 162 -27.48 9.43 -8.47
N ILE A 163 -27.05 8.42 -7.71
CA ILE A 163 -27.72 7.11 -7.64
C ILE A 163 -29.15 7.27 -7.12
N GLY A 164 -29.36 8.05 -6.05
CA GLY A 164 -30.69 8.32 -5.50
C GLY A 164 -31.62 9.05 -6.47
N ARG A 165 -31.07 9.98 -7.28
CA ARG A 165 -31.83 10.67 -8.33
C ARG A 165 -32.24 9.73 -9.46
N VAL A 166 -31.32 8.88 -9.91
CA VAL A 166 -31.58 7.86 -10.95
C VAL A 166 -32.59 6.82 -10.47
N ASP A 167 -32.50 6.37 -9.22
CA ASP A 167 -33.46 5.42 -8.62
C ASP A 167 -34.85 6.08 -8.42
N GLY A 168 -34.90 7.33 -7.96
CA GLY A 168 -36.15 8.07 -7.78
C GLY A 168 -36.92 8.28 -9.09
N LEU A 169 -36.21 8.63 -10.18
CA LEU A 169 -36.81 8.73 -11.50
C LEU A 169 -37.40 7.38 -11.94
N TYR A 170 -36.66 6.29 -11.78
CA TYR A 170 -37.13 4.96 -12.13
C TYR A 170 -38.33 4.51 -11.31
N ARG A 171 -38.32 4.76 -10.00
CA ARG A 171 -39.43 4.43 -9.10
C ARG A 171 -40.73 5.19 -9.44
N SER A 172 -40.61 6.37 -10.06
CA SER A 172 -41.74 7.12 -10.60
C SER A 172 -42.37 6.46 -11.83
N TYR A 173 -41.59 5.75 -12.65
CA TYR A 173 -42.08 5.03 -13.83
C TYR A 173 -42.51 3.59 -13.51
N TYR A 174 -41.83 2.92 -12.58
CA TYR A 174 -42.10 1.56 -12.14
C TYR A 174 -42.04 1.48 -10.61
N PRO A 175 -43.18 1.62 -9.91
CA PRO A 175 -43.19 1.56 -8.45
C PRO A 175 -42.81 0.16 -7.97
N PHE A 176 -41.55 0.01 -7.52
CA PHE A 176 -41.08 -1.22 -6.90
C PHE A 176 -41.72 -1.39 -5.51
N ARG A 177 -42.49 -2.48 -5.34
CA ARG A 177 -43.21 -2.86 -4.12
C ARG A 177 -42.56 -4.12 -3.53
N GLY A 178 -41.43 -3.97 -2.85
CA GLY A 178 -40.73 -5.09 -2.22
C GLY A 178 -39.70 -4.65 -1.18
N SER A 179 -39.47 -5.51 -0.18
CA SER A 179 -38.37 -5.36 0.79
C SER A 179 -37.03 -5.71 0.12
N TYR A 180 -35.93 -5.13 0.60
CA TYR A 180 -34.60 -5.49 0.13
C TYR A 180 -34.35 -6.99 0.41
N SER A 181 -33.93 -7.73 -0.62
CA SER A 181 -33.57 -9.13 -0.46
C SER A 181 -32.33 -9.25 0.43
N PHE A 182 -32.26 -10.32 1.22
CA PHE A 182 -31.06 -10.71 1.99
C PHE A 182 -29.78 -10.72 1.13
N ARG A 183 -29.90 -11.01 -0.19
CA ARG A 183 -28.80 -10.93 -1.14
C ARG A 183 -28.20 -9.52 -1.26
N THR A 184 -29.02 -8.47 -1.21
CA THR A 184 -28.57 -7.07 -1.29
C THR A 184 -27.76 -6.69 -0.05
N TYR A 185 -28.22 -7.08 1.15
CA TYR A 185 -27.49 -6.87 2.39
C TYR A 185 -26.13 -7.59 2.40
N ALA A 186 -26.08 -8.82 1.88
CA ALA A 186 -24.82 -9.56 1.76
C ALA A 186 -23.81 -8.86 0.82
N VAL A 187 -24.28 -8.28 -0.29
CA VAL A 187 -23.42 -7.51 -1.21
C VAL A 187 -22.92 -6.22 -0.56
N LEU A 188 -23.77 -5.49 0.17
CA LEU A 188 -23.38 -4.29 0.90
C LEU A 188 -22.35 -4.60 1.99
N LEU A 189 -22.53 -5.71 2.73
CA LEU A 189 -21.58 -6.18 3.72
C LEU A 189 -20.21 -6.50 3.10
N LEU A 190 -20.19 -7.23 1.97
CA LEU A 190 -18.94 -7.54 1.27
C LEU A 190 -18.23 -6.27 0.76
N ALA A 191 -18.99 -5.29 0.26
CA ALA A 191 -18.44 -4.00 -0.16
C ALA A 191 -17.87 -3.22 1.03
N ALA A 192 -18.55 -3.22 2.18
CA ALA A 192 -18.06 -2.59 3.40
C ALA A 192 -16.78 -3.27 3.90
N VAL A 193 -16.78 -4.61 4.01
CA VAL A 193 -15.59 -5.39 4.39
C VAL A 193 -14.41 -5.04 3.48
N ARG A 194 -14.62 -5.00 2.16
CA ARG A 194 -13.60 -4.62 1.19
C ARG A 194 -13.02 -3.22 1.44
N ALA A 195 -13.87 -2.25 1.72
CA ALA A 195 -13.48 -0.86 1.94
C ALA A 195 -12.70 -0.69 3.26
N PHE A 196 -13.23 -1.23 4.36
CA PHE A 196 -12.59 -1.11 5.68
C PHE A 196 -11.29 -1.91 5.79
N SER A 197 -11.12 -2.96 4.99
CA SER A 197 -9.90 -3.76 5.06
C SER A 197 -8.65 -2.96 4.68
N PHE A 198 -8.77 -1.89 3.89
CA PHE A 198 -7.65 -1.02 3.53
C PHE A 198 -7.01 -0.26 4.70
N LEU A 199 -7.67 -0.21 5.86
CA LEU A 199 -7.09 0.35 7.07
C LEU A 199 -5.96 -0.52 7.65
N SER A 200 -5.81 -1.76 7.19
CA SER A 200 -4.79 -2.71 7.64
C SER A 200 -3.61 -2.83 6.68
N ASN A 201 -2.40 -2.77 7.22
CA ASN A 201 -1.14 -2.85 6.46
C ASN A 201 -0.99 -4.22 5.79
N SER A 202 -1.29 -5.28 6.55
CA SER A 202 -1.26 -6.66 6.08
C SER A 202 -2.24 -6.88 4.94
N TYR A 203 -3.36 -6.15 4.93
CA TYR A 203 -4.32 -6.22 3.86
C TYR A 203 -3.79 -5.61 2.57
N ILE A 204 -3.17 -4.43 2.63
CA ILE A 204 -2.60 -3.78 1.44
C ILE A 204 -1.52 -4.68 0.81
N LEU A 205 -0.68 -5.32 1.63
CA LEU A 205 0.31 -6.26 1.15
C LEU A 205 -0.29 -7.51 0.49
N SER A 206 -1.42 -8.01 1.01
CA SER A 206 -2.08 -9.23 0.54
C SER A 206 -3.34 -8.98 -0.29
N GLU A 207 -3.48 -7.78 -0.86
CA GLU A 207 -4.72 -7.29 -1.47
C GLU A 207 -5.26 -8.26 -2.52
N GLY A 208 -4.41 -8.79 -3.42
CA GLY A 208 -4.81 -9.77 -4.42
C GLY A 208 -5.38 -11.05 -3.84
N ARG A 209 -4.76 -11.59 -2.78
CA ARG A 209 -5.23 -12.79 -2.08
C ARG A 209 -6.58 -12.55 -1.43
N VAL A 210 -6.76 -11.40 -0.78
CA VAL A 210 -8.02 -11.10 -0.12
C VAL A 210 -9.13 -10.76 -1.11
N ALA A 211 -8.83 -10.07 -2.21
CA ALA A 211 -9.76 -9.85 -3.31
C ALA A 211 -10.26 -11.19 -3.88
N SER A 212 -9.34 -12.14 -4.12
CA SER A 212 -9.70 -13.49 -4.57
C SER A 212 -10.56 -14.23 -3.55
N PHE A 213 -10.27 -14.09 -2.25
CA PHE A 213 -11.06 -14.69 -1.17
C PHE A 213 -12.48 -14.11 -1.10
N LEU A 214 -12.63 -12.77 -1.18
CA LEU A 214 -13.92 -12.11 -1.20
C LEU A 214 -14.74 -12.48 -2.46
N LEU A 215 -14.07 -12.60 -3.61
CA LEU A 215 -14.67 -13.04 -4.87
C LEU A 215 -15.19 -14.48 -4.75
N GLY A 216 -14.40 -15.39 -4.19
CA GLY A 216 -14.79 -16.78 -3.92
C GLY A 216 -15.96 -16.87 -2.94
N THR A 217 -15.91 -16.10 -1.84
CA THR A 217 -16.99 -16.02 -0.83
C THR A 217 -18.31 -15.57 -1.46
N SER A 218 -18.25 -14.56 -2.32
CA SER A 218 -19.41 -14.08 -3.07
C SER A 218 -19.97 -15.15 -4.04
N GLY A 219 -19.10 -15.97 -4.63
CA GLY A 219 -19.48 -17.15 -5.43
C GLY A 219 -20.21 -18.22 -4.61
N ILE A 220 -19.68 -18.56 -3.43
CA ILE A 220 -20.28 -19.53 -2.52
C ILE A 220 -21.65 -19.05 -2.02
N LEU A 221 -21.78 -17.77 -1.67
CA LEU A 221 -23.06 -17.19 -1.28
C LEU A 221 -24.09 -17.28 -2.41
N ASN A 222 -23.70 -16.96 -3.65
CA ASN A 222 -24.57 -17.13 -4.82
C ASN A 222 -24.99 -18.60 -5.02
N LEU A 223 -24.08 -19.56 -4.80
CA LEU A 223 -24.38 -20.99 -4.86
C LEU A 223 -25.39 -21.39 -3.78
N TRP A 224 -25.20 -20.93 -2.54
CA TRP A 224 -26.09 -21.18 -1.41
C TRP A 224 -27.51 -20.64 -1.67
N PHE A 225 -27.63 -19.42 -2.21
CA PHE A 225 -28.91 -18.88 -2.64
C PHE A 225 -29.55 -19.69 -3.78
N SER A 226 -28.73 -20.17 -4.72
CA SER A 226 -29.19 -21.02 -5.82
C SER A 226 -29.82 -22.31 -5.30
N PHE A 227 -29.19 -22.96 -4.33
CA PHE A 227 -29.71 -24.17 -3.67
C PHE A 227 -31.04 -23.92 -2.97
N GLY A 228 -31.16 -22.80 -2.23
CA GLY A 228 -32.43 -22.43 -1.58
C GLY A 228 -33.60 -22.23 -2.55
N THR A 229 -33.32 -21.91 -3.82
CA THR A 229 -34.33 -21.74 -4.88
C THR A 229 -34.56 -22.98 -5.75
N GLY A 230 -33.86 -24.09 -5.49
CA GLY A 230 -34.02 -25.36 -6.22
C GLY A 230 -33.46 -25.39 -7.65
N LYS A 231 -32.85 -24.30 -8.14
CA LYS A 231 -32.19 -24.26 -9.44
C LYS A 231 -30.68 -24.30 -9.23
N ILE A 232 -30.06 -25.45 -9.48
CA ILE A 232 -28.60 -25.56 -9.48
C ILE A 232 -28.10 -25.06 -10.83
N VAL A 233 -27.53 -23.85 -10.85
CA VAL A 233 -26.92 -23.28 -12.07
C VAL A 233 -25.46 -23.74 -12.13
N SER A 234 -25.13 -24.60 -13.10
CA SER A 234 -23.76 -25.12 -13.34
C SER A 234 -22.69 -24.03 -13.43
N GLU A 235 -23.08 -22.83 -13.87
CA GLU A 235 -22.23 -21.64 -13.97
C GLU A 235 -21.64 -21.17 -12.63
N ASN A 236 -22.29 -21.44 -11.50
CA ASN A 236 -21.74 -21.12 -10.18
C ASN A 236 -20.54 -22.01 -9.84
N PHE A 237 -20.56 -23.27 -10.26
CA PHE A 237 -19.42 -24.18 -10.09
C PHE A 237 -18.25 -23.79 -10.98
N VAL A 238 -18.52 -23.48 -12.26
CA VAL A 238 -17.47 -23.01 -13.19
C VAL A 238 -16.81 -21.74 -12.65
N PHE A 239 -17.59 -20.80 -12.10
CA PHE A 239 -17.06 -19.59 -11.47
C PHE A 239 -16.13 -19.89 -10.28
N LEU A 240 -16.46 -20.86 -9.44
CA LEU A 240 -15.60 -21.24 -8.30
C LEU A 240 -14.30 -21.90 -8.76
N VAL A 241 -14.36 -22.79 -9.76
CA VAL A 241 -13.16 -23.37 -10.38
C VAL A 241 -12.27 -22.28 -10.94
N LEU A 242 -12.88 -21.29 -11.60
CA LEU A 242 -12.19 -20.18 -12.20
C LEU A 242 -11.58 -19.22 -11.15
N ASN A 243 -12.23 -19.05 -9.99
CA ASN A 243 -11.63 -18.32 -8.88
C ASN A 243 -10.38 -19.03 -8.32
N ILE A 244 -10.36 -20.37 -8.34
CA ILE A 244 -9.18 -21.15 -7.93
C ILE A 244 -8.01 -20.94 -8.90
N THR A 245 -8.26 -20.91 -10.22
CA THR A 245 -7.19 -20.65 -11.20
C THR A 245 -6.63 -19.24 -11.10
N ILE A 246 -7.50 -18.24 -10.87
CA ILE A 246 -7.08 -16.86 -10.58
C ILE A 246 -6.18 -16.83 -9.34
N ARG A 247 -6.59 -17.49 -8.25
CA ARG A 247 -5.80 -17.52 -7.01
C ARG A 247 -4.41 -18.10 -7.25
N PHE A 248 -4.31 -19.21 -7.99
CA PHE A 248 -3.03 -19.81 -8.33
C PHE A 248 -2.14 -18.87 -9.16
N GLY A 249 -2.74 -18.13 -10.10
CA GLY A 249 -2.01 -17.14 -10.88
C GLY A 249 -1.55 -15.93 -10.06
N ILE A 250 -2.34 -15.47 -9.08
CA ILE A 250 -1.94 -14.40 -8.16
C ILE A 250 -0.73 -14.84 -7.32
N ASP A 251 -0.77 -16.05 -6.76
CA ASP A 251 0.35 -16.58 -5.97
C ASP A 251 1.61 -16.77 -6.83
N SER A 252 1.45 -17.17 -8.09
CA SER A 252 2.55 -17.27 -9.06
C SER A 252 3.08 -15.91 -9.51
N GLY A 253 2.22 -14.88 -9.55
CA GLY A 253 2.61 -13.51 -9.87
C GLY A 253 3.48 -12.91 -8.77
N MET A 254 3.11 -13.10 -7.50
CA MET A 254 3.86 -12.58 -6.36
C MET A 254 5.19 -13.33 -6.10
N SER A 255 5.29 -14.62 -6.45
CA SER A 255 6.54 -15.37 -6.28
C SER A 255 7.66 -14.97 -7.26
N LYS A 256 7.33 -14.30 -8.37
CA LYS A 256 8.31 -13.74 -9.31
C LYS A 256 9.17 -12.62 -8.71
N GLU A 257 8.82 -12.09 -7.55
CA GLU A 257 9.66 -11.16 -6.79
C GLU A 257 10.95 -11.81 -6.24
N THR A 258 11.02 -13.14 -6.14
CA THR A 258 12.15 -13.80 -5.44
C THR A 258 13.31 -14.16 -6.35
N ILE A 259 13.14 -14.21 -7.67
CA ILE A 259 14.20 -14.63 -8.58
C ILE A 259 14.02 -13.92 -9.91
N GLY A 260 15.05 -13.23 -10.39
CA GLY A 260 15.23 -12.87 -11.80
C GLY A 260 15.41 -14.11 -12.68
N ARG A 261 14.51 -15.08 -12.54
CA ARG A 261 14.48 -16.34 -13.27
C ARG A 261 13.64 -16.09 -14.50
N GLU A 262 14.23 -16.39 -15.64
CA GLU A 262 13.49 -16.77 -16.84
C GLU A 262 12.38 -17.74 -16.44
N SER A 263 11.25 -17.69 -17.15
CA SER A 263 10.02 -18.37 -16.74
C SER A 263 10.28 -19.82 -16.25
N PRO A 264 9.59 -20.31 -15.19
CA PRO A 264 9.85 -21.63 -14.60
C PRO A 264 9.74 -22.80 -15.60
N MET A 265 9.16 -22.56 -16.77
CA MET A 265 9.13 -23.50 -17.88
C MET A 265 10.44 -23.58 -18.67
N VAL A 266 11.15 -22.46 -18.85
CA VAL A 266 12.46 -22.43 -19.54
C VAL A 266 13.48 -23.25 -18.75
N ASP A 267 13.45 -23.18 -17.42
CA ASP A 267 14.25 -24.03 -16.53
C ASP A 267 13.85 -25.52 -16.59
N PHE A 268 12.56 -25.82 -16.74
CA PHE A 268 12.08 -27.20 -16.90
C PHE A 268 12.54 -27.82 -18.22
N PHE A 269 12.50 -27.05 -19.31
CA PHE A 269 12.93 -27.53 -20.64
C PHE A 269 14.45 -27.53 -20.81
N SER A 270 15.18 -26.61 -20.16
CA SER A 270 16.64 -26.62 -20.15
C SER A 270 17.20 -27.83 -19.37
N SER A 271 16.52 -28.24 -18.29
CA SER A 271 16.79 -29.48 -17.55
C SER A 271 16.62 -30.75 -18.40
N LEU A 272 15.74 -30.73 -19.41
CA LEU A 272 15.52 -31.86 -20.31
C LEU A 272 16.57 -31.98 -21.44
N GLY A 273 17.53 -31.05 -21.55
CA GLY A 273 18.67 -31.15 -22.46
C GLY A 273 18.34 -30.96 -23.95
N ILE A 274 17.20 -30.34 -24.29
CA ILE A 274 16.72 -30.20 -25.68
C ILE A 274 17.00 -28.78 -26.19
N GLY A 275 18.25 -28.52 -26.58
CA GLY A 275 18.69 -27.21 -27.07
C GLY A 275 18.59 -27.05 -28.58
N ASN A 276 17.37 -26.93 -29.16
CA ASN A 276 17.16 -26.18 -30.42
C ASN A 276 15.69 -26.03 -30.83
N TRP A 277 14.90 -25.22 -30.12
CA TRP A 277 13.53 -24.92 -30.58
C TRP A 277 13.08 -23.47 -30.33
N SER A 278 13.71 -22.50 -30.98
CA SER A 278 13.21 -21.11 -30.98
C SER A 278 11.77 -20.99 -31.51
N LEU A 279 11.41 -21.80 -32.51
CA LEU A 279 10.04 -21.86 -33.05
C LEU A 279 9.06 -22.58 -32.13
N PHE A 280 9.45 -23.65 -31.43
CA PHE A 280 8.56 -24.35 -30.49
C PHE A 280 8.39 -23.54 -29.20
N LEU A 281 9.43 -22.85 -28.72
CA LEU A 281 9.31 -21.87 -27.63
C LEU A 281 8.37 -20.74 -28.04
N GLY A 282 8.54 -20.14 -29.22
CA GLY A 282 7.63 -19.10 -29.71
C GLY A 282 6.20 -19.60 -29.90
N LEU A 283 6.00 -20.83 -30.37
CA LEU A 283 4.68 -21.46 -30.49
C LEU A 283 4.07 -21.77 -29.12
N LEU A 284 4.88 -22.20 -28.15
CA LEU A 284 4.47 -22.50 -26.78
C LEU A 284 4.13 -21.22 -26.01
N GLU A 285 4.90 -20.15 -26.19
CA GLU A 285 4.62 -18.81 -25.70
C GLU A 285 3.35 -18.25 -26.34
N ALA A 286 3.17 -18.41 -27.66
CA ALA A 286 1.95 -18.02 -28.34
C ALA A 286 0.74 -18.84 -27.87
N LEU A 287 0.88 -20.15 -27.65
CA LEU A 287 -0.15 -21.02 -27.08
C LEU A 287 -0.47 -20.64 -25.63
N LEU A 288 0.53 -20.22 -24.85
CA LEU A 288 0.31 -19.66 -23.52
C LEU A 288 -0.46 -18.36 -23.62
N ILE A 289 -0.03 -17.39 -24.43
CA ILE A 289 -0.74 -16.12 -24.62
C ILE A 289 -2.17 -16.37 -25.10
N LEU A 290 -2.38 -17.36 -25.97
CA LEU A 290 -3.69 -17.73 -26.49
C LEU A 290 -4.55 -18.44 -25.43
N ALA A 291 -3.97 -19.31 -24.60
CA ALA A 291 -4.65 -19.94 -23.47
C ALA A 291 -4.99 -18.93 -22.35
N TRP A 292 -4.10 -17.99 -22.07
CA TRP A 292 -4.29 -16.92 -21.09
C TRP A 292 -5.32 -15.90 -21.58
N SER A 293 -5.29 -15.53 -22.86
CA SER A 293 -6.32 -14.68 -23.46
C SER A 293 -7.67 -15.39 -23.52
N LEU A 294 -7.72 -16.68 -23.84
CA LEU A 294 -8.94 -17.49 -23.81
C LEU A 294 -9.48 -17.63 -22.38
N LEU A 295 -8.61 -17.80 -21.37
CA LEU A 295 -8.99 -17.78 -19.96
C LEU A 295 -9.51 -16.40 -19.54
N VAL A 296 -8.86 -15.31 -19.94
CA VAL A 296 -9.33 -13.94 -19.69
C VAL A 296 -10.69 -13.71 -20.36
N ILE A 297 -10.90 -14.18 -21.58
CA ILE A 297 -12.18 -14.09 -22.29
C ILE A 297 -13.25 -14.93 -21.58
N LEU A 298 -12.92 -16.14 -21.11
CA LEU A 298 -13.84 -16.98 -20.34
C LEU A 298 -14.20 -16.36 -18.98
N LEU A 299 -13.21 -15.80 -18.27
CA LEU A 299 -13.40 -14.98 -17.06
C LEU A 299 -14.37 -13.86 -17.33
N TYR A 300 -14.17 -13.18 -18.44
CA TYR A 300 -15.01 -12.09 -18.89
C TYR A 300 -16.44 -12.51 -19.18
N MET A 301 -16.61 -13.55 -20.01
CA MET A 301 -17.91 -14.09 -20.41
C MET A 301 -18.70 -14.58 -19.19
N HIS A 302 -18.05 -15.25 -18.23
CA HIS A 302 -18.71 -15.74 -17.02
C HIS A 302 -19.00 -14.63 -16.00
N ALA A 303 -18.14 -13.62 -15.92
CA ALA A 303 -18.35 -12.48 -15.05
C ALA A 303 -19.41 -11.51 -15.60
N LEU A 304 -19.68 -11.53 -16.90
CA LEU A 304 -20.72 -10.73 -17.58
C LEU A 304 -22.14 -11.02 -17.05
N ARG A 305 -22.30 -12.05 -16.22
CA ARG A 305 -23.56 -12.49 -15.61
C ARG A 305 -23.69 -12.12 -14.12
N ARG A 306 -22.72 -11.38 -13.57
CA ARG A 306 -22.51 -11.23 -12.11
C ARG A 306 -22.85 -9.83 -11.60
N SER A 307 -22.83 -9.65 -10.28
CA SER A 307 -23.08 -8.35 -9.67
C SER A 307 -21.92 -7.38 -9.92
N VAL A 308 -22.21 -6.07 -9.88
CA VAL A 308 -21.20 -5.01 -10.09
C VAL A 308 -20.02 -5.12 -9.11
N LEU A 309 -20.27 -5.57 -7.87
CA LEU A 309 -19.21 -5.83 -6.89
C LEU A 309 -18.29 -6.99 -7.31
N GLN A 310 -18.85 -8.09 -7.81
CA GLN A 310 -18.06 -9.23 -8.30
C GLN A 310 -17.21 -8.83 -9.50
N TRP A 311 -17.74 -7.95 -10.34
CA TRP A 311 -17.02 -7.37 -11.46
C TRP A 311 -15.82 -6.53 -11.03
N ASN A 312 -16.02 -5.65 -10.04
CA ASN A 312 -14.93 -4.86 -9.45
C ASN A 312 -13.87 -5.75 -8.77
N LEU A 313 -14.28 -6.75 -7.99
CA LEU A 313 -13.35 -7.68 -7.35
C LEU A 313 -12.55 -8.51 -8.37
N LEU A 314 -13.19 -8.92 -9.47
CA LEU A 314 -12.50 -9.62 -10.57
C LEU A 314 -11.46 -8.72 -11.23
N SER A 315 -11.81 -7.45 -11.50
CA SER A 315 -10.90 -6.43 -12.03
C SER A 315 -9.62 -6.29 -11.19
N ILE A 316 -9.76 -6.26 -9.86
CA ILE A 316 -8.62 -6.25 -8.93
C ILE A 316 -7.84 -7.57 -9.00
N CYS A 317 -8.52 -8.71 -9.02
CA CYS A 317 -7.83 -10.00 -9.13
C CYS A 317 -7.01 -10.10 -10.43
N LEU A 318 -7.52 -9.57 -11.53
CA LEU A 318 -6.84 -9.54 -12.82
C LEU A 318 -5.56 -8.70 -12.78
N PHE A 319 -5.54 -7.59 -12.03
CA PHE A 319 -4.32 -6.79 -11.80
C PHE A 319 -3.19 -7.61 -11.18
N PHE A 320 -3.49 -8.37 -10.13
CA PHE A 320 -2.49 -9.21 -9.47
C PHE A 320 -2.18 -10.49 -10.27
N TYR A 321 -3.16 -11.00 -11.04
CA TYR A 321 -2.98 -12.16 -11.91
C TYR A 321 -2.02 -11.89 -13.06
N THR A 322 -2.02 -10.68 -13.63
CA THR A 322 -1.04 -10.27 -14.63
C THR A 322 0.36 -10.07 -14.05
N GLY A 323 0.52 -10.11 -12.72
CA GLY A 323 1.80 -9.95 -12.03
C GLY A 323 2.21 -8.50 -11.83
N HIS A 324 1.25 -7.57 -11.77
CA HIS A 324 1.50 -6.22 -11.27
C HIS A 324 1.26 -6.15 -9.76
N TRP A 325 1.95 -5.22 -9.11
CA TRP A 325 1.77 -4.91 -7.70
C TRP A 325 1.85 -3.39 -7.49
N CYS A 326 1.29 -2.91 -6.37
CA CYS A 326 1.20 -1.49 -6.06
C CYS A 326 2.50 -0.97 -5.43
N THR A 327 3.63 -1.02 -6.13
CA THR A 327 4.88 -0.34 -5.76
C THR A 327 5.52 0.32 -6.98
N PHE A 328 6.31 1.38 -6.79
CA PHE A 328 6.94 2.10 -7.91
C PHE A 328 7.98 1.25 -8.66
N ASP A 329 8.62 0.32 -7.97
CA ASP A 329 9.57 -0.64 -8.56
C ASP A 329 8.84 -1.77 -9.33
N GLY A 330 7.54 -1.94 -9.09
CA GLY A 330 6.69 -2.92 -9.79
C GLY A 330 6.21 -2.52 -11.17
N LEU A 331 6.46 -1.28 -11.57
CA LEU A 331 6.10 -0.79 -12.89
C LEU A 331 7.01 -1.43 -13.93
N ARG A 332 6.41 -2.01 -14.97
CA ARG A 332 7.16 -2.62 -16.08
C ARG A 332 7.62 -1.54 -17.05
N TYR A 333 8.65 -0.79 -16.67
CA TYR A 333 9.17 0.31 -17.50
C TYR A 333 9.55 -0.14 -18.92
N ALA A 334 10.01 -1.39 -19.08
CA ALA A 334 10.32 -1.98 -20.39
C ALA A 334 9.11 -1.96 -21.35
N ALA A 335 7.88 -2.11 -20.85
CA ALA A 335 6.67 -2.06 -21.67
C ALA A 335 6.49 -0.70 -22.36
N ALA A 336 7.00 0.38 -21.76
CA ALA A 336 6.90 1.73 -22.31
C ALA A 336 7.79 1.96 -23.55
N PHE A 337 8.79 1.11 -23.77
CA PHE A 337 9.77 1.25 -24.87
C PHE A 337 9.57 0.23 -26.00
N ILE A 338 8.52 -0.59 -25.94
CA ILE A 338 8.24 -1.58 -26.99
C ILE A 338 7.94 -0.84 -28.30
N GLY A 339 8.79 -1.07 -29.32
CA GLY A 339 8.62 -0.55 -30.67
C GLY A 339 9.12 0.88 -30.90
N PHE A 340 9.85 1.49 -29.94
CA PHE A 340 10.34 2.86 -30.09
C PHE A 340 11.77 3.04 -29.56
N GLU A 341 12.61 3.73 -30.33
CA GLU A 341 14.00 4.03 -29.95
C GLU A 341 14.15 5.38 -29.22
N GLN A 342 13.31 6.38 -29.54
CA GLN A 342 13.39 7.70 -28.90
C GLN A 342 12.46 7.84 -27.69
N PHE A 343 12.96 8.51 -26.65
CA PHE A 343 12.18 8.86 -25.47
C PHE A 343 11.19 10.00 -25.76
N ASN A 344 9.90 9.72 -25.58
CA ASN A 344 8.86 10.74 -25.53
C ASN A 344 7.93 10.46 -24.35
N ILE A 345 7.91 11.39 -23.39
CA ILE A 345 7.21 11.23 -22.12
C ILE A 345 5.72 10.94 -22.27
N VAL A 346 5.05 11.54 -23.26
CA VAL A 346 3.62 11.36 -23.48
C VAL A 346 3.32 9.96 -23.99
N ARG A 347 4.06 9.53 -25.02
CA ARG A 347 3.85 8.20 -25.64
C ARG A 347 4.14 7.07 -24.66
N GLN A 348 5.25 7.17 -23.97
CA GLN A 348 5.69 6.15 -23.02
C GLN A 348 4.81 6.10 -21.78
N GLY A 349 4.36 7.27 -21.29
CA GLY A 349 3.37 7.36 -20.24
C GLY A 349 2.06 6.66 -20.61
N ILE A 350 1.57 6.84 -21.84
CA ILE A 350 0.36 6.14 -22.33
C ILE A 350 0.60 4.62 -22.38
N LEU A 351 1.72 4.17 -22.93
CA LEU A 351 1.99 2.74 -23.09
C LEU A 351 2.16 2.04 -21.73
N LEU A 352 2.85 2.68 -20.78
CA LEU A 352 2.96 2.21 -19.40
C LEU A 352 1.59 2.19 -18.68
N THR A 353 0.74 3.19 -18.93
CA THR A 353 -0.62 3.25 -18.38
C THR A 353 -1.48 2.11 -18.91
N ILE A 354 -1.38 1.80 -20.21
CA ILE A 354 -2.08 0.68 -20.84
C ILE A 354 -1.61 -0.66 -20.27
N ASP A 355 -0.30 -0.85 -20.09
CA ASP A 355 0.24 -2.07 -19.47
C ASP A 355 -0.26 -2.24 -18.03
N THR A 356 -0.20 -1.17 -17.23
CA THR A 356 -0.53 -1.20 -15.80
C THR A 356 -2.05 -1.32 -15.53
N PHE A 357 -2.86 -0.51 -16.23
CA PHE A 357 -4.29 -0.36 -15.95
C PHE A 357 -5.19 -0.99 -17.02
N GLY A 358 -4.64 -1.51 -18.12
CA GLY A 358 -5.42 -2.02 -19.25
C GLY A 358 -6.36 -3.15 -18.87
N VAL A 359 -5.81 -4.24 -18.34
CA VAL A 359 -6.60 -5.44 -17.97
C VAL A 359 -7.45 -5.20 -16.72
N SER A 360 -6.99 -4.34 -15.81
CA SER A 360 -7.61 -4.14 -14.50
C SER A 360 -8.70 -3.05 -14.49
N HIS A 361 -8.54 -1.94 -15.21
CA HIS A 361 -9.48 -0.81 -15.17
C HIS A 361 -10.11 -0.55 -16.53
N ILE A 362 -9.30 -0.45 -17.60
CA ILE A 362 -9.80 -0.07 -18.94
C ILE A 362 -10.79 -1.11 -19.47
N ILE A 363 -10.35 -2.36 -19.56
CA ILE A 363 -11.16 -3.44 -20.11
C ILE A 363 -12.45 -3.60 -19.28
N PRO A 364 -12.42 -3.80 -17.94
CA PRO A 364 -13.60 -3.90 -17.08
C PRO A 364 -14.65 -2.82 -17.26
N ILE A 365 -14.27 -1.57 -17.51
CA ILE A 365 -15.24 -0.47 -17.64
C ILE A 365 -15.87 -0.46 -19.02
N LEU A 366 -15.08 -0.66 -20.07
CA LEU A 366 -15.55 -0.68 -21.46
C LEU A 366 -16.60 -1.76 -21.73
N THR A 367 -16.72 -2.73 -20.84
CA THR A 367 -17.60 -3.88 -21.03
C THR A 367 -18.74 -3.99 -20.03
N LEU A 368 -18.82 -3.05 -19.08
CA LEU A 368 -20.03 -2.84 -18.28
C LEU A 368 -21.30 -2.71 -19.16
N PRO A 369 -21.28 -2.06 -20.34
CA PRO A 369 -22.42 -2.06 -21.26
C PRO A 369 -22.82 -3.46 -21.72
N PHE A 370 -21.84 -4.31 -22.06
CA PHE A 370 -22.10 -5.69 -22.46
C PHE A 370 -22.73 -6.51 -21.32
N LEU A 371 -22.37 -6.24 -20.06
CA LEU A 371 -23.01 -6.84 -18.88
C LEU A 371 -24.50 -6.53 -18.83
N VAL A 372 -24.88 -5.27 -19.05
CA VAL A 372 -26.28 -4.84 -19.03
C VAL A 372 -27.06 -5.42 -20.21
N ILE A 373 -26.48 -5.42 -21.41
CA ILE A 373 -27.09 -5.98 -22.62
C ILE A 373 -27.28 -7.51 -22.49
N TRP A 374 -26.29 -8.22 -21.96
CA TRP A 374 -26.37 -9.67 -21.76
C TRP A 374 -27.46 -10.04 -20.74
N LYS A 375 -27.53 -9.30 -19.63
CA LYS A 375 -28.58 -9.49 -18.62
C LYS A 375 -29.98 -9.23 -19.21
N ARG A 376 -30.12 -8.25 -20.11
CA ARG A 376 -31.35 -7.98 -20.88
C ARG A 376 -31.74 -9.19 -21.74
N PHE A 377 -30.79 -9.71 -22.52
CA PHE A 377 -31.03 -10.85 -23.42
C PHE A 377 -31.60 -12.07 -22.70
N ASN A 378 -31.08 -12.37 -21.50
CA ASN A 378 -31.44 -13.58 -20.76
C ASN A 378 -32.69 -13.44 -19.87
N THR A 379 -33.06 -12.21 -19.47
CA THR A 379 -34.12 -12.00 -18.45
C THR A 379 -35.50 -11.72 -19.06
N GLN A 380 -35.62 -11.00 -20.19
CA GLN A 380 -36.91 -10.76 -20.87
C GLN A 380 -36.74 -10.10 -22.26
N LYS A 381 -37.37 -10.66 -23.30
CA LYS A 381 -37.27 -10.21 -24.71
C LYS A 381 -37.90 -8.84 -25.04
N ASN A 382 -38.78 -8.28 -24.18
CA ASN A 382 -39.62 -7.10 -24.52
C ASN A 382 -39.52 -5.96 -23.48
N ILE A 383 -38.31 -5.51 -23.16
CA ILE A 383 -38.10 -4.36 -22.27
C ILE A 383 -37.90 -3.07 -23.10
N PRO A 384 -38.57 -1.94 -22.75
CA PRO A 384 -38.42 -0.66 -23.45
C PRO A 384 -36.98 -0.12 -23.37
N GLU A 385 -36.53 0.58 -24.41
CA GLU A 385 -35.16 1.10 -24.50
C GLU A 385 -34.80 2.05 -23.36
N SER A 386 -35.76 2.83 -22.84
CA SER A 386 -35.58 3.70 -21.69
C SER A 386 -35.09 2.97 -20.43
N LEU A 387 -35.47 1.71 -20.25
CA LEU A 387 -35.02 0.89 -19.12
C LEU A 387 -33.58 0.40 -19.29
N LEU A 388 -33.10 0.27 -20.53
CA LEU A 388 -31.70 -0.10 -20.79
C LEU A 388 -30.78 1.04 -20.36
N TYR A 389 -31.06 2.26 -20.82
CA TYR A 389 -30.31 3.46 -20.45
C TYR A 389 -30.31 3.67 -18.92
N HIS A 390 -31.44 3.45 -18.26
CA HIS A 390 -31.51 3.49 -16.80
C HIS A 390 -30.59 2.45 -16.14
N ASN A 391 -30.73 1.16 -16.49
CA ASN A 391 -29.89 0.10 -15.93
C ASN A 391 -28.39 0.31 -16.21
N LEU A 392 -28.06 0.87 -17.37
CA LEU A 392 -26.70 1.20 -17.78
C LEU A 392 -26.13 2.33 -16.91
N SER A 393 -26.85 3.45 -16.77
CA SER A 393 -26.46 4.55 -15.88
C SER A 393 -26.28 4.09 -14.44
N GLN A 394 -27.22 3.29 -13.92
CA GLN A 394 -27.15 2.75 -12.57
C GLN A 394 -25.93 1.81 -12.39
N THR A 395 -25.61 1.00 -13.39
CA THR A 395 -24.46 0.08 -13.35
C THR A 395 -23.14 0.85 -13.32
N PHE A 396 -22.98 1.87 -14.16
CA PHE A 396 -21.80 2.74 -14.17
C PHE A 396 -21.64 3.51 -12.86
N LEU A 397 -22.72 4.13 -12.37
CA LEU A 397 -22.70 4.87 -11.10
C LEU A 397 -22.38 3.96 -9.91
N MET A 398 -22.88 2.72 -9.88
CA MET A 398 -22.56 1.75 -8.83
C MET A 398 -21.10 1.30 -8.89
N TYR A 399 -20.54 1.11 -10.10
CA TYR A 399 -19.13 0.77 -10.26
C TYR A 399 -18.22 1.93 -9.81
N GLY A 400 -18.57 3.17 -10.20
CA GLY A 400 -17.92 4.39 -9.72
C GLY A 400 -18.01 4.55 -8.20
N LEU A 401 -19.17 4.28 -7.59
CA LEU A 401 -19.32 4.35 -6.13
C LEU A 401 -18.42 3.33 -5.40
N ILE A 402 -18.32 2.09 -5.88
CA ILE A 402 -17.49 1.05 -5.24
C ILE A 402 -16.00 1.43 -5.30
N THR A 403 -15.55 1.92 -6.45
CA THR A 403 -14.17 2.39 -6.65
C THR A 403 -13.87 3.66 -5.85
N ALA A 404 -14.78 4.64 -5.83
CA ALA A 404 -14.68 5.83 -5.00
C ALA A 404 -14.65 5.48 -3.50
N LEU A 405 -15.47 4.54 -3.04
CA LEU A 405 -15.47 4.10 -1.63
C LEU A 405 -14.13 3.44 -1.26
N ALA A 406 -13.63 2.54 -2.10
CA ALA A 406 -12.31 1.93 -1.94
C ALA A 406 -11.20 2.98 -1.83
N THR A 407 -11.15 3.93 -2.77
CA THR A 407 -10.13 4.99 -2.79
C THR A 407 -10.26 5.95 -1.60
N THR A 408 -11.47 6.31 -1.16
CA THR A 408 -11.63 7.15 0.04
C THR A 408 -11.04 6.49 1.28
N MET A 409 -11.22 5.18 1.44
CA MET A 409 -10.64 4.45 2.57
C MET A 409 -9.13 4.37 2.46
N THR A 410 -8.56 4.29 1.26
CA THR A 410 -7.10 4.32 1.09
C THR A 410 -6.52 5.70 1.36
N VAL A 411 -7.18 6.78 0.93
CA VAL A 411 -6.80 8.16 1.29
C VAL A 411 -6.85 8.37 2.80
N ILE A 412 -7.91 7.92 3.47
CA ILE A 412 -8.04 8.00 4.94
C ILE A 412 -6.94 7.17 5.61
N CYS A 413 -6.65 5.96 5.12
CA CYS A 413 -5.59 5.12 5.65
C CYS A 413 -4.22 5.79 5.54
N VAL A 414 -3.87 6.32 4.36
CA VAL A 414 -2.60 7.05 4.15
C VAL A 414 -2.53 8.29 5.05
N ALA A 415 -3.66 8.96 5.28
CA ALA A 415 -3.71 10.11 6.17
C ALA A 415 -3.44 9.77 7.63
N ILE A 416 -4.00 8.67 8.12
CA ILE A 416 -3.73 8.13 9.46
C ILE A 416 -2.27 7.68 9.56
N GLN A 417 -1.77 7.00 8.52
CA GLN A 417 -0.46 6.35 8.51
C GLN A 417 0.67 7.19 7.94
N ARG A 418 0.49 8.51 7.81
CA ARG A 418 1.50 9.42 7.22
C ARG A 418 2.87 9.39 7.90
N ARG A 419 2.92 8.98 9.19
CA ARG A 419 4.15 8.86 10.01
C ARG A 419 4.61 7.41 10.19
N HIS A 420 4.01 6.48 9.46
CA HIS A 420 4.38 5.07 9.48
C HIS A 420 5.66 4.84 8.67
N LEU A 421 6.49 3.88 9.09
CA LEU A 421 7.77 3.57 8.44
C LEU A 421 7.60 3.22 6.96
N MET A 422 6.55 2.45 6.66
CA MET A 422 6.22 1.99 5.30
C MET A 422 5.44 3.02 4.46
N VAL A 423 5.40 4.30 4.84
CA VAL A 423 4.64 5.33 4.12
C VAL A 423 5.06 5.45 2.66
N TRP A 424 6.36 5.49 2.37
CA TRP A 424 6.85 5.61 1.01
C TRP A 424 7.00 4.26 0.28
N GLY A 425 7.19 3.17 1.02
CA GLY A 425 7.33 1.82 0.44
C GLY A 425 6.00 1.15 0.09
N LEU A 426 4.93 1.42 0.83
CA LEU A 426 3.64 0.73 0.69
C LEU A 426 2.46 1.69 0.49
N PHE A 427 2.28 2.70 1.35
CA PHE A 427 1.07 3.52 1.32
C PHE A 427 1.04 4.55 0.19
N ALA A 428 2.14 5.25 -0.06
CA ALA A 428 2.21 6.27 -1.09
C ALA A 428 2.05 5.67 -2.51
N PRO A 429 2.72 4.56 -2.87
CA PRO A 429 2.46 3.90 -4.15
C PRO A 429 0.99 3.46 -4.24
N LYS A 430 0.44 2.79 -3.20
CA LYS A 430 -0.96 2.36 -3.21
C LYS A 430 -1.93 3.53 -3.43
N TYR A 431 -1.73 4.63 -2.72
CA TYR A 431 -2.52 5.85 -2.89
C TYR A 431 -2.49 6.36 -4.34
N VAL A 432 -1.30 6.44 -4.95
CA VAL A 432 -1.15 6.92 -6.33
C VAL A 432 -1.87 5.99 -7.32
N PHE A 433 -1.70 4.67 -7.18
CA PHE A 433 -2.38 3.69 -8.03
C PHE A 433 -3.90 3.76 -7.92
N ASP A 434 -4.43 3.90 -6.69
CA ASP A 434 -5.87 3.98 -6.47
C ASP A 434 -6.46 5.29 -7.02
N VAL A 435 -5.81 6.44 -6.78
CA VAL A 435 -6.29 7.73 -7.30
C VAL A 435 -6.21 7.80 -8.82
N LEU A 436 -5.12 7.31 -9.43
CA LEU A 436 -5.02 7.22 -10.89
C LEU A 436 -6.07 6.24 -11.44
N GLY A 437 -6.29 5.12 -10.76
CA GLY A 437 -7.36 4.18 -11.08
C GLY A 437 -8.73 4.84 -11.07
N LEU A 438 -9.04 5.64 -10.05
CA LEU A 438 -10.31 6.38 -9.95
C LEU A 438 -10.45 7.43 -11.07
N LEU A 439 -9.42 8.22 -11.34
CA LEU A 439 -9.45 9.21 -12.42
C LEU A 439 -9.68 8.54 -13.78
N LEU A 440 -9.02 7.41 -14.02
CA LEU A 440 -9.23 6.60 -15.21
C LEU A 440 -10.67 6.06 -15.25
N THR A 441 -11.21 5.62 -14.11
CA THR A 441 -12.59 5.14 -14.06
C THR A 441 -13.60 6.24 -14.37
N ASP A 442 -13.41 7.43 -13.81
CA ASP A 442 -14.28 8.59 -14.03
C ASP A 442 -14.21 9.04 -15.49
N PHE A 443 -13.00 9.06 -16.08
CA PHE A 443 -12.81 9.37 -17.49
C PHE A 443 -13.58 8.41 -18.40
N PHE A 444 -13.46 7.10 -18.20
CA PHE A 444 -14.17 6.12 -19.03
C PHE A 444 -15.69 6.11 -18.77
N ILE A 445 -16.13 6.36 -17.54
CA ILE A 445 -17.57 6.52 -17.25
C ILE A 445 -18.12 7.76 -17.95
N CYS A 446 -17.39 8.88 -17.94
CA CYS A 446 -17.77 10.09 -18.66
C CYS A 446 -17.80 9.86 -20.17
N LEU A 447 -16.77 9.22 -20.72
CA LEU A 447 -16.72 8.84 -22.13
C LEU A 447 -17.89 7.94 -22.52
N ALA A 448 -18.17 6.90 -21.72
CA ALA A 448 -19.32 6.03 -21.92
C ALA A 448 -20.64 6.81 -21.83
N SER A 449 -20.76 7.77 -20.91
CA SER A 449 -21.96 8.59 -20.82
C SER A 449 -22.19 9.43 -22.07
N LEU A 450 -21.13 9.98 -22.69
CA LEU A 450 -21.22 10.75 -23.93
C LEU A 450 -21.56 9.89 -25.16
N PHE A 451 -21.18 8.61 -25.15
CA PHE A 451 -21.47 7.69 -26.25
C PHE A 451 -22.87 7.07 -26.17
N TYR A 452 -23.38 6.83 -24.96
CA TYR A 452 -24.64 6.10 -24.74
C TYR A 452 -25.84 7.00 -24.40
N PHE A 453 -25.64 8.24 -23.94
CA PHE A 453 -26.72 9.18 -23.60
C PHE A 453 -26.54 10.48 -24.37
#